data_AF-A0A5C7Q3I5-F1
#
_entry.id   AF-A0A5C7Q3I5-F1
#
_cell.length_a   1.000
_cell.length_b   1.000
_cell.length_c   1.000
_cell.angle_alpha   90.00
_cell.angle_beta   90.00
_cell.angle_gamma   90.00
#
_symmetry.space_group_name_H-M   'P 1'
#
loop_
_entity.id
_entity.type
_entity.pdbx_description
1 polymer ?
#
loop_
_entity_poly.entity_id
_entity_poly.type
_entity_poly.pdbx_seq_one_letter_code
_entity_poly.pdbx_strand_id
1 'polypeptide(L)'
;MTKCIPSVGPIGDATREDPEALAFDFAWTLRRLSSGDLDSDRRRAATEALSLHELAGDDTTALEDFIESAGREALERYCVPYMGFHENAEGHFGFWPDISMLDEDARCRNGVVKVSAGDPWPPLWPPQGDHIEFVMEVNDHGNVTLFNRRRRELWSCV
;
A
#
# COMPACT_ATOMS: atom_id res chain seq x y z
N MET A 1 -16.97 -2.45 8.54
CA MET A 1 -16.20 -1.29 8.05
C MET A 1 -15.10 -1.85 7.18
N THR A 2 -15.31 -1.83 5.87
CA THR A 2 -14.39 -2.38 4.87
C THR A 2 -13.15 -1.49 4.83
N LYS A 3 -11.97 -2.07 5.06
CA LYS A 3 -10.69 -1.36 4.99
C LYS A 3 -10.46 -0.91 3.54
N CYS A 4 -10.27 0.39 3.29
CA CYS A 4 -9.65 0.88 2.05
C CYS A 4 -8.13 0.72 2.09
N ILE A 5 -7.66 -0.39 2.66
CA ILE A 5 -6.23 -0.70 2.70
C ILE A 5 -5.97 -1.63 1.52
N PRO A 6 -5.07 -1.27 0.59
CA PRO A 6 -4.75 -2.14 -0.54
C PRO A 6 -4.10 -3.43 -0.06
N SER A 7 -4.35 -4.51 -0.81
CA SER A 7 -3.62 -5.77 -0.65
C SER A 7 -2.19 -5.59 -1.14
N VAL A 8 -1.24 -6.27 -0.50
CA VAL A 8 0.12 -6.41 -1.03
C VAL A 8 0.06 -7.22 -2.32
N GLY A 9 0.78 -6.78 -3.34
CA GLY A 9 0.86 -7.43 -4.63
C GLY A 9 0.61 -6.50 -5.81
N PRO A 10 0.64 -7.06 -7.03
CA PRO A 10 0.34 -6.31 -8.24
C PRO A 10 -1.14 -5.91 -8.27
N ILE A 11 -1.43 -4.78 -8.91
CA ILE A 11 -2.81 -4.34 -9.12
C ILE A 11 -3.48 -4.99 -10.34
N GLY A 12 -2.67 -5.59 -11.21
CA GLY A 12 -3.05 -6.33 -12.40
C GLY A 12 -1.82 -6.91 -13.09
N ASP A 13 -2.01 -7.56 -14.23
CA ASP A 13 -0.96 -8.23 -15.00
C ASP A 13 -0.40 -7.34 -16.13
N ALA A 14 -1.01 -6.17 -16.37
CA ALA A 14 -0.55 -5.25 -17.39
C ALA A 14 0.81 -4.64 -17.01
N THR A 15 1.65 -4.45 -18.03
CA THR A 15 2.97 -3.80 -17.91
C THR A 15 3.00 -2.56 -18.80
N ARG A 16 4.10 -1.83 -18.79
CA ARG A 16 4.30 -0.68 -19.67
C ARG A 16 4.24 -1.00 -21.17
N GLU A 17 4.29 -2.28 -21.56
CA GLU A 17 4.12 -2.69 -22.96
C GLU A 17 2.67 -2.51 -23.46
N ASP A 18 1.71 -2.41 -22.54
CA ASP A 18 0.29 -2.14 -22.83
C ASP A 18 -0.23 -1.00 -21.93
N PRO A 19 0.04 0.28 -22.30
CA PRO A 19 -0.37 1.43 -21.50
C PRO A 19 -1.88 1.55 -21.31
N GLU A 20 -2.68 1.05 -22.27
CA GLU A 20 -4.14 1.09 -22.17
C GLU A 20 -4.63 0.14 -21.08
N ALA A 21 -4.18 -1.11 -21.08
CA ALA A 21 -4.50 -2.06 -20.03
C ALA A 21 -3.95 -1.62 -18.66
N LEU A 22 -2.73 -1.07 -18.63
CA LEU A 22 -2.13 -0.59 -17.39
C LEU A 22 -2.88 0.61 -16.80
N ALA A 23 -3.26 1.59 -17.62
CA ALA A 23 -4.05 2.72 -17.19
C ALA A 23 -5.43 2.28 -16.68
N PHE A 24 -6.04 1.27 -17.33
CA PHE A 24 -7.26 0.65 -16.87
C PHE A 24 -7.10 0.01 -15.48
N ASP A 25 -6.04 -0.76 -15.23
CA ASP A 25 -5.77 -1.38 -13.94
C ASP A 25 -5.59 -0.34 -12.82
N PHE A 26 -4.91 0.77 -13.12
CA PHE A 26 -4.78 1.92 -12.22
C PHE A 26 -6.15 2.52 -11.89
N ALA A 27 -6.94 2.84 -12.92
CA ALA A 27 -8.26 3.46 -12.74
C ALA A 27 -9.24 2.51 -12.02
N TRP A 28 -9.23 1.22 -12.34
CA TRP A 28 -10.05 0.22 -11.66
C TRP A 28 -9.69 0.13 -10.19
N THR A 29 -8.40 0.09 -9.87
CA THR A 29 -7.92 0.04 -8.48
C THR A 29 -8.29 1.30 -7.71
N LEU A 30 -8.14 2.49 -8.31
CA LEU A 30 -8.57 3.76 -7.73
C LEU A 30 -10.07 3.79 -7.44
N ARG A 31 -10.91 3.33 -8.38
CA ARG A 31 -12.37 3.23 -8.18
C ARG A 31 -12.69 2.30 -7.01
N ARG A 32 -12.05 1.13 -6.94
CA ARG A 32 -12.23 0.18 -5.85
C ARG A 32 -11.88 0.79 -4.50
N LEU A 33 -10.71 1.40 -4.37
CA LEU A 33 -10.21 1.97 -3.12
C LEU A 33 -11.03 3.20 -2.67
N SER A 34 -11.41 4.07 -3.60
CA SER A 34 -12.15 5.30 -3.29
C SER A 34 -13.63 5.07 -2.94
N SER A 35 -14.25 3.99 -3.43
CA SER A 35 -15.70 3.72 -3.28
C SER A 35 -16.20 3.67 -1.82
N GLY A 36 -15.34 3.35 -0.87
CA GLY A 36 -15.65 3.27 0.56
C GLY A 36 -14.74 4.12 1.45
N ASP A 37 -13.88 4.96 0.87
CA ASP A 37 -12.89 5.69 1.65
C ASP A 37 -13.53 6.85 2.41
N LEU A 38 -13.20 6.97 3.70
CA LEU A 38 -13.74 8.03 4.56
C LEU A 38 -12.90 9.31 4.46
N ASP A 39 -11.68 9.21 3.95
CA ASP A 39 -10.79 10.35 3.76
C ASP A 39 -11.20 11.15 2.53
N SER A 40 -11.61 12.40 2.75
CA SER A 40 -12.08 13.28 1.67
C SER A 40 -10.97 13.71 0.72
N ASP A 41 -9.74 13.85 1.21
CA ASP A 41 -8.61 14.28 0.39
C ASP A 41 -8.16 13.17 -0.55
N ARG A 42 -8.07 11.93 -0.04
CA ARG A 42 -7.80 10.76 -0.90
C ARG A 42 -8.88 10.53 -1.93
N ARG A 43 -10.16 10.67 -1.55
CA ARG A 43 -11.27 10.55 -2.52
C ARG A 43 -11.24 11.62 -3.59
N ARG A 44 -10.93 12.88 -3.22
CA ARG A 44 -10.79 13.97 -4.18
C ARG A 44 -9.66 13.68 -5.16
N ALA A 45 -8.48 13.33 -4.66
CA ALA A 45 -7.34 12.95 -5.49
C ALA A 45 -7.66 11.80 -6.45
N ALA A 46 -8.32 10.75 -5.97
CA ALA A 46 -8.76 9.64 -6.81
C ALA A 46 -9.77 10.10 -7.88
N THR A 47 -10.71 10.98 -7.54
CA THR A 47 -11.70 11.51 -8.48
C THR A 47 -11.04 12.37 -9.56
N GLU A 48 -10.08 13.21 -9.19
CA GLU A 48 -9.31 14.04 -10.13
C GLU A 48 -8.47 13.18 -11.08
N ALA A 49 -7.76 12.17 -10.56
CA ALA A 49 -7.01 11.21 -11.36
C ALA A 49 -7.92 10.43 -12.32
N LEU A 50 -9.08 9.94 -11.85
CA LEU A 50 -10.05 9.24 -12.69
C LEU A 50 -10.62 10.13 -13.81
N SER A 51 -10.82 11.42 -13.54
CA SER A 51 -11.24 12.39 -14.55
C SER A 51 -10.19 12.57 -15.65
N LEU A 52 -8.90 12.54 -15.29
CA LEU A 52 -7.79 12.61 -16.26
C LEU A 52 -7.70 11.35 -17.12
N HIS A 53 -7.87 10.16 -16.52
CA HIS A 53 -7.98 8.91 -17.27
C HIS A 53 -9.16 8.94 -18.25
N GLU A 54 -10.34 9.42 -17.82
CA GLU A 54 -11.51 9.55 -18.70
C GLU A 54 -11.31 10.56 -19.84
N LEU A 55 -10.56 11.64 -19.58
CA LEU A 55 -10.20 12.63 -20.59
C LEU A 55 -9.17 12.10 -21.61
N ALA A 56 -8.25 11.24 -21.17
CA ALA A 56 -7.25 10.61 -22.03
C ALA A 56 -7.92 9.73 -23.11
N GLY A 57 -8.98 9.00 -22.77
CA GLY A 57 -9.67 8.11 -23.71
C GLY A 57 -8.70 7.09 -24.28
N ASP A 58 -8.56 7.05 -25.61
CA ASP A 58 -7.68 6.14 -26.34
C ASP A 58 -6.31 6.78 -26.69
N ASP A 59 -6.01 7.99 -26.18
CA ASP A 59 -4.73 8.67 -26.43
C ASP A 59 -3.62 8.04 -25.58
N THR A 60 -2.75 7.24 -26.22
CA THR A 60 -1.66 6.53 -25.56
C THR A 60 -0.72 7.45 -24.77
N THR A 61 -0.38 8.63 -25.29
CA THR A 61 0.53 9.54 -24.59
C THR A 61 -0.14 10.12 -23.34
N ALA A 62 -1.43 10.45 -23.43
CA ALA A 62 -2.17 10.92 -22.25
C ALA A 62 -2.36 9.82 -21.19
N LEU A 63 -2.49 8.56 -21.61
CA LEU A 63 -2.56 7.41 -20.69
C LEU A 63 -1.22 7.17 -19.99
N GLU A 64 -0.10 7.26 -20.70
CA GLU A 64 1.26 7.20 -20.12
C GLU A 64 1.48 8.33 -19.11
N ASP A 65 1.10 9.56 -19.45
CA ASP A 65 1.17 10.70 -18.53
C ASP A 65 0.32 10.46 -17.27
N PHE A 66 -0.89 9.90 -17.43
CA PHE A 66 -1.73 9.51 -16.29
C PHE A 66 -1.06 8.47 -15.39
N ILE A 67 -0.46 7.42 -15.98
CA ILE A 67 0.25 6.36 -15.25
C ILE A 67 1.42 6.94 -14.45
N GLU A 68 2.25 7.78 -15.07
CA GLU A 68 3.46 8.31 -14.42
C GLU A 68 3.20 9.48 -13.46
N SER A 69 2.01 10.07 -13.48
CA SER A 69 1.63 11.20 -12.62
C SER A 69 0.38 10.93 -11.80
N ALA A 70 -0.76 11.52 -12.17
CA ALA A 70 -1.96 11.60 -11.34
C ALA A 70 -2.48 10.22 -10.88
N GLY A 71 -2.40 9.20 -11.74
CA GLY A 71 -2.78 7.83 -11.40
C GLY A 71 -1.90 7.24 -10.30
N ARG A 72 -0.58 7.29 -10.50
CA ARG A 72 0.41 6.84 -9.52
C ARG A 72 0.33 7.62 -8.20
N GLU A 73 0.33 8.94 -8.26
CA GLU A 73 0.25 9.81 -7.06
C GLU A 73 -1.05 9.55 -6.28
N ALA A 74 -2.16 9.32 -6.97
CA ALA A 74 -3.42 8.99 -6.30
C ALA A 74 -3.39 7.62 -5.63
N LEU A 75 -2.76 6.61 -6.24
CA LEU A 75 -2.60 5.27 -5.65
C LEU A 75 -1.62 5.29 -4.47
N GLU A 76 -0.51 6.02 -4.58
CA GLU A 76 0.48 6.19 -3.51
C GLU A 76 -0.14 6.76 -2.22
N ARG A 77 -1.19 7.60 -2.33
CA ARG A 77 -1.92 8.11 -1.16
C ARG A 77 -2.64 7.03 -0.36
N TYR A 78 -2.92 5.86 -0.94
CA TYR A 78 -3.52 4.73 -0.23
C TYR A 78 -2.48 3.82 0.44
N CYS A 79 -1.19 4.06 0.22
CA CYS A 79 -0.14 3.36 0.92
C CYS A 79 -0.27 3.59 2.43
N VAL A 80 -0.21 2.49 3.16
CA VAL A 80 -0.12 2.48 4.62
C VAL A 80 1.35 2.42 5.05
N PRO A 81 1.69 2.60 6.33
CA PRO A 81 3.08 2.53 6.78
C PRO A 81 3.82 1.28 6.28
N TYR A 82 5.08 1.48 5.87
CA TYR A 82 5.95 0.47 5.27
C TYR A 82 5.37 -0.18 4.00
N MET A 83 4.58 0.57 3.23
CA MET A 83 4.10 0.16 1.92
C MET A 83 4.40 1.27 0.92
N GLY A 84 4.85 0.87 -0.27
CA GLY A 84 5.01 1.77 -1.41
C GLY A 84 4.21 1.27 -2.59
N PHE A 85 3.83 2.18 -3.49
CA PHE A 85 3.26 1.83 -4.78
C PHE A 85 4.31 2.08 -5.86
N HIS A 86 4.74 1.01 -6.52
CA HIS A 86 5.78 1.09 -7.54
C HIS A 86 5.75 -0.14 -8.46
N GLU A 87 6.53 -0.07 -9.53
CA GLU A 87 6.80 -1.17 -10.44
C GLU A 87 7.85 -2.11 -9.83
N ASN A 88 7.60 -3.42 -9.88
CA ASN A 88 8.59 -4.41 -9.46
C ASN A 88 9.59 -4.72 -10.61
N ALA A 89 10.55 -5.61 -10.35
CA ALA A 89 11.57 -6.00 -11.34
C ALA A 89 11.00 -6.71 -12.59
N GLU A 90 9.76 -7.20 -12.53
CA GLU A 90 9.07 -7.88 -13.62
C GLU A 90 8.18 -6.94 -14.45
N GLY A 91 8.13 -5.65 -14.09
CA GLY A 91 7.31 -4.64 -14.80
C GLY A 91 5.87 -4.52 -14.29
N HIS A 92 5.52 -5.21 -13.21
CA HIS A 92 4.17 -5.13 -12.62
C HIS A 92 4.10 -4.01 -11.58
N PHE A 93 3.15 -3.10 -11.77
CA PHE A 93 2.81 -2.11 -10.76
C PHE A 93 1.98 -2.73 -9.64
N GLY A 94 2.27 -2.34 -8.40
CA GLY A 94 1.65 -2.92 -7.23
C GLY A 94 1.94 -2.18 -5.94
N PHE A 95 1.30 -2.66 -4.88
CA PHE A 95 1.57 -2.23 -3.51
C PHE A 95 2.54 -3.22 -2.88
N TRP A 96 3.74 -2.76 -2.55
CA TRP A 96 4.82 -3.61 -2.06
C TRP A 96 5.28 -3.14 -0.69
N PRO A 97 5.55 -4.07 0.25
CA PRO A 97 6.03 -3.72 1.57
C PRO A 97 7.51 -3.29 1.52
N ASP A 98 7.86 -2.25 2.27
CA ASP A 98 9.24 -1.91 2.56
C ASP A 98 9.74 -2.71 3.77
N ILE A 99 10.06 -3.97 3.53
CA ILE A 99 10.54 -4.89 4.57
C ILE A 99 11.88 -4.45 5.14
N SER A 100 12.73 -3.84 4.31
CA SER A 100 14.06 -3.38 4.73
C SER A 100 13.95 -2.29 5.79
N MET A 101 13.14 -1.26 5.54
CA MET A 101 12.91 -0.18 6.50
C MET A 101 12.17 -0.70 7.75
N LEU A 102 11.21 -1.61 7.58
CA LEU A 102 10.48 -2.22 8.70
C LEU A 102 11.40 -3.02 9.64
N ASP A 103 12.29 -3.84 9.08
CA ASP A 103 13.26 -4.62 9.86
C ASP A 103 14.29 -3.71 10.55
N GLU A 104 14.71 -2.62 9.90
CA GLU A 104 15.60 -1.61 10.50
C GLU A 104 14.94 -0.95 11.72
N ASP A 105 13.72 -0.44 11.57
CA ASP A 105 12.98 0.18 12.68
C ASP A 105 12.70 -0.81 13.82
N ALA A 106 12.42 -2.07 13.50
CA ALA A 106 12.27 -3.13 14.50
C ALA A 106 13.57 -3.39 15.29
N ARG A 107 14.72 -3.40 14.60
CA ARG A 107 16.04 -3.57 15.24
C ARG A 107 16.42 -2.38 16.10
N CYS A 108 16.13 -1.18 15.62
CA CYS A 108 16.40 0.08 16.32
C CYS A 108 15.37 0.41 17.40
N ARG A 109 14.31 -0.40 17.56
CA ARG A 109 13.17 -0.16 18.45
C ARG A 109 12.47 1.19 18.21
N ASN A 110 12.45 1.60 16.95
CA ASN A 110 11.84 2.86 16.52
C ASN A 110 10.35 2.66 16.25
N GLY A 111 9.55 2.55 17.31
CA GLY A 111 8.09 2.40 17.19
C GLY A 111 7.61 1.07 16.61
N VAL A 112 8.50 0.17 16.20
CA VAL A 112 8.18 -1.18 15.71
C VAL A 112 8.70 -2.22 16.69
N VAL A 113 7.87 -3.22 16.98
CA VAL A 113 8.31 -4.43 17.68
C VAL A 113 8.12 -5.66 16.81
N LYS A 114 9.16 -6.49 16.73
CA LYS A 114 9.13 -7.77 16.03
C LYS A 114 8.77 -8.90 16.99
N VAL A 115 7.81 -9.74 16.61
CA VAL A 115 7.34 -10.90 17.37
C VAL A 115 7.19 -12.12 16.47
N SER A 116 7.36 -13.32 17.02
CA SER A 116 7.04 -14.56 16.28
C SER A 116 5.53 -14.79 16.31
N ALA A 117 4.98 -15.33 15.23
CA ALA A 117 3.56 -15.68 15.17
C ALA A 117 3.20 -16.68 16.29
N GLY A 118 2.18 -16.35 17.07
CA GLY A 118 1.74 -17.14 18.23
C GLY A 118 2.39 -16.74 19.56
N ASP A 119 3.43 -15.92 19.56
CA ASP A 119 4.01 -15.37 20.79
C ASP A 119 3.07 -14.30 21.40
N PRO A 120 3.02 -14.18 22.74
CA PRO A 120 2.28 -13.10 23.37
C PRO A 120 2.92 -11.75 23.03
N TRP A 121 2.12 -10.84 22.46
CA TRP A 121 2.61 -9.50 22.15
C TRP A 121 2.95 -8.72 23.43
N PRO A 122 4.06 -7.96 23.44
CA PRO A 122 4.42 -7.16 24.60
C PRO A 122 3.37 -6.06 24.88
N PRO A 123 3.31 -5.52 26.10
CA PRO A 123 2.50 -4.35 26.39
C PRO A 123 2.89 -3.22 25.44
N LEU A 124 1.93 -2.72 24.65
CA LEU A 124 2.18 -1.67 23.67
C LEU A 124 2.61 -0.34 24.32
N TRP A 125 2.34 -0.18 25.63
CA TRP A 125 2.72 0.97 26.44
C TRP A 125 3.67 0.50 27.57
N PRO A 126 4.97 0.34 27.30
CA PRO A 126 5.91 0.04 28.36
C PRO A 126 5.98 1.24 29.33
N PRO A 127 6.07 0.99 30.65
CA PRO A 127 6.16 2.05 31.66
C PRO A 127 7.43 2.93 31.54
N GLN A 128 8.37 2.55 30.67
CA GLN A 128 9.65 3.24 30.45
C GLN A 128 9.71 4.10 29.16
N GLY A 129 8.60 4.25 28.42
CA GLY A 129 8.47 5.33 27.42
C GLY A 129 8.79 5.01 25.96
N ASP A 130 9.13 3.78 25.59
CA ASP A 130 9.22 3.40 24.16
C ASP A 130 7.80 3.24 23.59
N HIS A 131 7.33 4.23 22.83
CA HIS A 131 6.01 4.20 22.21
C HIS A 131 5.99 3.23 21.02
N ILE A 132 5.41 2.03 21.21
CA ILE A 132 5.21 1.06 20.12
C ILE A 132 4.01 1.50 19.28
N GLU A 133 4.23 1.76 17.99
CA GLU A 133 3.22 2.13 17.02
C GLU A 133 2.78 0.94 16.16
N PHE A 134 3.71 0.03 15.87
CA PHE A 134 3.50 -1.13 14.99
C PHE A 134 4.03 -2.43 15.59
N VAL A 135 3.38 -3.53 15.24
CA VAL A 135 3.83 -4.89 15.54
C VAL A 135 4.08 -5.59 14.22
N MET A 136 5.33 -6.01 14.01
CA MET A 136 5.74 -6.88 12.92
C MET A 136 5.68 -8.32 13.44
N GLU A 137 4.69 -9.08 12.98
CA GLU A 137 4.59 -10.51 13.28
C GLU A 137 5.22 -11.31 12.14
N VAL A 138 6.07 -12.28 12.46
CA VAL A 138 6.72 -13.16 11.49
C VAL A 138 6.42 -14.61 11.82
N ASN A 139 5.87 -15.36 10.87
CA ASN A 139 5.61 -16.78 11.06
C ASN A 139 6.84 -17.66 10.77
N ASP A 140 6.71 -18.96 10.98
CA ASP A 140 7.74 -19.97 10.77
C ASP A 140 8.14 -20.17 9.30
N HIS A 141 7.32 -19.70 8.37
CA HIS A 141 7.61 -19.68 6.94
C HIS A 141 8.28 -18.37 6.47
N GLY A 142 8.42 -17.37 7.34
CA GLY A 142 8.99 -16.06 7.01
C GLY A 142 7.98 -15.04 6.51
N ASN A 143 6.69 -15.37 6.46
CA ASN A 143 5.64 -14.43 6.09
C ASN A 143 5.56 -13.33 7.15
N VAL A 144 5.38 -12.10 6.70
CA VAL A 144 5.34 -10.92 7.57
C VAL A 144 3.94 -10.33 7.55
N THR A 145 3.39 -10.09 8.74
CA THR A 145 2.14 -9.36 8.90
C THR A 145 2.39 -8.13 9.77
N LEU A 146 2.01 -6.96 9.26
CA LEU A 146 2.13 -5.70 9.99
C LEU A 146 0.80 -5.35 10.65
N PHE A 147 0.82 -5.05 11.94
CA PHE A 147 -0.33 -4.56 12.69
C PHE A 147 -0.04 -3.17 13.25
N ASN A 148 -1.08 -2.33 13.34
CA ASN A 148 -0.99 -1.09 14.10
C ASN A 148 -1.20 -1.33 15.61
N ARG A 149 -0.96 -0.28 16.41
CA ARG A 149 -1.20 -0.27 17.87
C ARG A 149 -2.59 -0.70 18.33
N ARG A 150 -3.61 -0.66 17.46
CA ARG A 150 -4.97 -1.14 17.78
C ARG A 150 -5.16 -2.62 17.46
N ARG A 151 -4.06 -3.34 17.19
CA ARG A 151 -4.03 -4.73 16.74
C ARG A 151 -4.85 -4.97 15.49
N ARG A 152 -4.98 -3.95 14.65
CA ARG A 152 -5.58 -4.10 13.32
C ARG A 152 -4.46 -4.36 12.35
N GLU A 153 -4.58 -5.46 11.62
CA GLU A 153 -3.70 -5.76 10.49
C GLU A 153 -3.73 -4.57 9.52
N LEU A 154 -2.57 -4.17 9.03
CA LEU A 154 -2.41 -3.22 7.95
C LEU A 154 -2.24 -3.99 6.65
N TRP A 155 -1.26 -4.88 6.61
CA TRP A 155 -1.00 -5.75 5.46
C TRP A 155 -0.31 -7.03 5.89
N SER A 156 -0.31 -8.01 5.00
CA SER A 156 0.45 -9.25 5.12
C SER A 156 1.12 -9.56 3.78
N CYS A 157 2.35 -10.05 3.81
CA CYS A 157 3.05 -10.57 2.65
C CYS A 157 3.60 -11.98 2.93
N VAL A 158 3.66 -12.79 1.88
CA VAL A 158 4.13 -14.18 1.88
C VAL A 158 5.45 -14.24 1.13
#